data_AF-A0AAW5E3R9-F1
#
_entry.id   AF-A0AAW5E3R9-F1
#
_cell.length_a   1.000
_cell.length_b   1.000
_cell.length_c   1.000
_cell.angle_alpha   90.00
_cell.angle_beta   90.00
_cell.angle_gamma   90.00
#
_symmetry.space_group_name_H-M   'P 1'
#
loop_
_entity.id
_entity.type
_entity.pdbx_description
1 polymer ?
#
loop_
_entity_poly.entity_id
_entity_poly.type
_entity_poly.pdbx_seq_one_letter_code
_entity_poly.pdbx_strand_id
1 'polypeptide(L)'
;MLYSKNMVQGIELASEKFNKAVGLFEALNHHLSINGVIKGAVPGRVFLSNNCETALLTSPQGIFLGGSTENIPFFEEVNKLIKDELLPGLSSNGELDYVLYYPTDKKWEDILPIVMKDILPMRSGRMTFSHNLSRIDDLNDPSIVAINGNFLKRQDVIGLNDIKSEILENWPSLEAYEDKGFGCAAILDTNEGPTIISWCLTDWVVEDECEIGIETDEDYRGNGWARKTALGTLSLAKQRGIKRVGWQCWSNNIASQRTALSVGFKLLADFPVLFGWNHPLNNLLVNGNHYMLGDRKYGVAKDFARSARSYAEALDKGWDWNGDAALYWNAACMFYLIGEKERAKHYFKKARDMGWKDIHQPHYHEYVYRESDSEQIASILSELL
;
A
#
# COMPACT_ATOMS: atom_id res chain seq x y z
N MET A 1 24.07 13.28 1.52
CA MET A 1 24.85 12.59 0.47
C MET A 1 24.11 11.29 0.20
N LEU A 2 23.88 10.92 -1.06
CA LEU A 2 23.16 9.67 -1.39
C LEU A 2 24.05 8.46 -1.05
N TYR A 3 23.54 7.55 -0.23
CA TYR A 3 24.21 6.31 0.16
C TYR A 3 24.53 5.44 -1.08
N SER A 4 23.61 5.39 -2.04
CA SER A 4 23.73 4.70 -3.33
C SER A 4 25.02 5.00 -4.10
N LYS A 5 25.61 6.20 -3.93
CA LYS A 5 26.87 6.59 -4.58
C LYS A 5 28.12 5.98 -3.97
N ASN A 6 28.00 5.40 -2.78
CA ASN A 6 29.11 4.88 -1.99
C ASN A 6 28.99 3.37 -1.75
N MET A 7 28.14 2.67 -2.52
CA MET A 7 27.98 1.23 -2.41
C MET A 7 29.28 0.49 -2.78
N VAL A 8 29.60 -0.56 -2.03
CA VAL A 8 30.83 -1.36 -2.18
C VAL A 8 30.53 -2.78 -2.67
N GLN A 9 29.39 -3.36 -2.29
CA GLN A 9 28.97 -4.72 -2.65
C GLN A 9 28.08 -4.78 -3.89
N GLY A 10 27.63 -3.62 -4.37
CA GLY A 10 26.91 -3.47 -5.62
C GLY A 10 26.95 -2.05 -6.16
N ILE A 11 26.14 -1.82 -7.19
CA ILE A 11 26.04 -0.54 -7.89
C ILE A 11 24.58 -0.22 -8.21
N GLU A 12 24.24 1.07 -8.19
CA GLU A 12 23.03 1.55 -8.87
C GLU A 12 23.28 1.54 -10.39
N LEU A 13 22.38 0.90 -11.14
CA LEU A 13 22.46 0.86 -12.59
C LEU A 13 21.91 2.15 -13.18
N ALA A 14 22.52 2.59 -14.29
CA ALA A 14 21.86 3.54 -15.20
C ALA A 14 20.71 2.83 -15.93
N SER A 15 19.67 3.56 -16.33
CA SER A 15 18.44 3.00 -16.91
C SER A 15 18.70 2.16 -18.15
N GLU A 16 19.71 2.50 -18.96
CA GLU A 16 20.10 1.75 -20.16
C GLU A 16 20.66 0.35 -19.85
N LYS A 17 20.95 0.07 -18.57
CA LYS A 17 21.50 -1.20 -18.08
C LYS A 17 20.52 -2.02 -17.24
N PHE A 18 19.27 -1.56 -17.06
CA PHE A 18 18.29 -2.29 -16.24
C PHE A 18 17.99 -3.71 -16.77
N ASN A 19 18.14 -3.93 -18.07
CA ASN A 19 18.01 -5.25 -18.69
C ASN A 19 18.93 -6.33 -18.08
N LYS A 20 20.04 -5.94 -17.42
CA LYS A 20 20.92 -6.87 -16.71
C LYS A 20 20.25 -7.58 -15.53
N ALA A 21 19.19 -7.01 -14.97
CA ALA A 21 18.51 -7.53 -13.79
C ALA A 21 17.26 -8.37 -14.11
N VAL A 22 16.85 -8.49 -15.39
CA VAL A 22 15.59 -9.15 -15.80
C VAL A 22 15.42 -10.54 -15.19
N GLY A 23 16.43 -11.40 -15.34
CA GLY A 23 16.35 -12.79 -14.86
C GLY A 23 16.29 -12.92 -13.34
N LEU A 24 16.69 -11.88 -12.60
CA LEU A 24 16.72 -11.92 -11.14
C LEU A 24 15.32 -11.79 -10.51
N PHE A 25 14.35 -11.28 -11.26
CA PHE A 25 12.98 -11.07 -10.78
C PHE A 25 11.98 -12.09 -11.33
N GLU A 26 12.44 -13.23 -11.88
CA GLU A 26 11.56 -14.25 -12.47
C GLU A 26 10.48 -14.76 -11.49
N ALA A 27 10.84 -14.94 -10.22
CA ALA A 27 9.90 -15.36 -9.17
C ALA A 27 8.80 -14.32 -8.86
N LEU A 28 8.99 -13.07 -9.30
CA LEU A 28 8.10 -11.93 -9.10
C LEU A 28 7.49 -11.43 -10.41
N ASN A 29 7.53 -12.23 -11.49
CA ASN A 29 7.07 -11.86 -12.83
C ASN A 29 5.58 -11.47 -12.94
N HIS A 30 4.79 -11.75 -11.92
CA HIS A 30 3.38 -11.35 -11.83
C HIS A 30 3.23 -9.84 -11.57
N HIS A 31 4.29 -9.15 -11.14
CA HIS A 31 4.33 -7.71 -10.97
C HIS A 31 4.71 -7.01 -12.27
N LEU A 32 3.72 -6.40 -12.95
CA LEU A 32 3.97 -5.68 -14.20
C LEU A 32 4.91 -4.48 -14.02
N SER A 33 4.91 -3.86 -12.83
CA SER A 33 5.78 -2.73 -12.47
C SER A 33 7.28 -3.04 -12.64
N ILE A 34 7.72 -4.27 -12.33
CA ILE A 34 9.12 -4.71 -12.49
C ILE A 34 9.52 -4.61 -13.97
N ASN A 35 8.71 -5.18 -14.85
CA ASN A 35 8.93 -5.12 -16.29
C ASN A 35 8.82 -3.67 -16.81
N GLY A 36 7.89 -2.89 -16.26
CA GLY A 36 7.74 -1.47 -16.55
C GLY A 36 9.00 -0.67 -16.23
N VAL A 37 9.62 -0.87 -15.07
CA VAL A 37 10.87 -0.21 -14.69
C VAL A 37 12.00 -0.64 -15.62
N ILE A 38 12.17 -1.94 -15.83
CA ILE A 38 13.22 -2.48 -16.70
C ILE A 38 13.16 -1.92 -18.12
N LYS A 39 11.95 -1.72 -18.66
CA LYS A 39 11.71 -1.16 -19.99
C LYS A 39 11.64 0.37 -20.03
N GLY A 40 11.75 1.04 -18.88
CA GLY A 40 11.67 2.50 -18.76
C GLY A 40 10.26 3.08 -18.95
N ALA A 41 9.22 2.25 -18.86
CA ALA A 41 7.83 2.68 -18.91
C ALA A 41 7.30 3.17 -17.54
N VAL A 42 7.88 2.66 -16.45
CA VAL A 42 7.54 3.02 -15.06
C VAL A 42 8.81 3.60 -14.40
N PRO A 43 8.71 4.69 -13.63
CA PRO A 43 9.87 5.23 -12.91
C PRO A 43 10.39 4.20 -11.90
N GLY A 44 11.71 4.11 -11.78
CA GLY A 44 12.30 3.17 -10.85
C GLY A 44 13.82 3.21 -10.81
N ARG A 45 14.38 2.49 -9.84
CA ARG A 45 15.83 2.37 -9.61
C ARG A 45 16.17 0.90 -9.51
N VAL A 46 17.34 0.51 -10.01
CA VAL A 46 17.82 -0.87 -9.94
C VAL A 46 19.22 -0.89 -9.36
N PHE A 47 19.40 -1.67 -8.30
CA PHE A 47 20.67 -1.89 -7.62
C PHE A 47 21.09 -3.34 -7.83
N LEU A 48 22.28 -3.54 -8.35
CA LEU A 48 22.80 -4.86 -8.72
C LEU A 48 24.08 -5.14 -7.93
N SER A 49 24.12 -6.29 -7.28
CA SER A 49 25.34 -6.81 -6.63
C SER A 49 26.50 -6.98 -7.61
N ASN A 50 27.74 -6.90 -7.13
CA ASN A 50 28.94 -6.99 -7.97
C ASN A 50 29.08 -8.34 -8.69
N ASN A 51 28.59 -9.44 -8.09
CA ASN A 51 28.55 -10.76 -8.72
C ASN A 51 27.37 -10.92 -9.70
N CYS A 52 26.50 -9.92 -9.83
CA CYS A 52 25.32 -9.91 -10.70
C CYS A 52 24.27 -10.99 -10.39
N GLU A 53 24.26 -11.52 -9.17
CA GLU A 53 23.34 -12.61 -8.78
C GLU A 53 22.16 -12.14 -7.92
N THR A 54 22.23 -10.94 -7.35
CA THR A 54 21.23 -10.38 -6.44
C THR A 54 20.92 -8.94 -6.82
N ALA A 55 19.65 -8.54 -6.77
CA ALA A 55 19.23 -7.18 -7.05
C ALA A 55 18.14 -6.67 -6.10
N LEU A 56 18.09 -5.35 -5.97
CA LEU A 56 16.95 -4.59 -5.45
C LEU A 56 16.41 -3.68 -6.55
N LEU A 57 15.08 -3.61 -6.69
CA LEU A 57 14.41 -2.71 -7.61
C LEU A 57 13.37 -1.88 -6.85
N THR A 58 13.25 -0.59 -7.18
CA THR A 58 12.18 0.28 -6.66
C THR A 58 11.26 0.71 -7.79
N SER A 59 9.96 0.82 -7.51
CA SER A 59 8.94 1.41 -8.38
C SER A 59 7.86 2.09 -7.51
N PRO A 60 6.89 2.83 -8.08
CA PRO A 60 5.73 3.31 -7.32
C PRO A 60 4.98 2.20 -6.58
N GLN A 61 4.97 0.96 -7.08
CA GLN A 61 4.34 -0.16 -6.39
C GLN A 61 5.06 -0.56 -5.08
N GLY A 62 6.36 -0.28 -4.96
CA GLY A 62 7.17 -0.62 -3.80
C GLY A 62 8.59 -1.08 -4.13
N ILE A 63 9.19 -1.82 -3.20
CA ILE A 63 10.57 -2.31 -3.23
C ILE A 63 10.55 -3.81 -3.52
N PHE A 64 11.40 -4.29 -4.43
CA PHE A 64 11.46 -5.68 -4.85
C PHE A 64 12.86 -6.23 -4.62
N LEU A 65 12.94 -7.42 -4.04
CA LEU A 65 14.17 -8.19 -3.95
C LEU A 65 14.15 -9.33 -4.97
N GLY A 66 15.30 -9.60 -5.59
CA GLY A 66 15.41 -10.66 -6.59
C GLY A 66 16.79 -11.31 -6.62
N GLY A 67 16.84 -12.50 -7.22
CA GLY A 67 18.06 -13.28 -7.43
C GLY A 67 18.41 -14.22 -6.27
N SER A 68 19.70 -14.31 -5.98
CA SER A 68 20.29 -15.20 -4.97
C SER A 68 20.29 -14.57 -3.58
N THR A 69 20.03 -15.37 -2.54
CA THR A 69 20.11 -14.94 -1.13
C THR A 69 21.51 -15.07 -0.53
N GLU A 70 22.48 -15.61 -1.27
CA GLU A 70 23.79 -15.99 -0.74
C GLU A 70 24.73 -14.79 -0.51
N ASN A 71 24.44 -13.62 -1.11
CA ASN A 71 25.26 -12.41 -0.98
C ASN A 71 24.88 -11.56 0.25
N ILE A 72 25.19 -12.07 1.44
CA ILE A 72 24.90 -11.39 2.72
C ILE A 72 25.48 -9.97 2.79
N PRO A 73 26.76 -9.70 2.41
CA PRO A 73 27.31 -8.34 2.46
C PRO A 73 26.52 -7.33 1.62
N PHE A 74 26.00 -7.75 0.46
CA PHE A 74 25.13 -6.89 -0.34
C PHE A 74 23.80 -6.58 0.37
N PHE A 75 23.22 -7.54 1.10
CA PHE A 75 21.99 -7.28 1.86
C PHE A 75 22.19 -6.37 3.08
N GLU A 76 23.35 -6.44 3.75
CA GLU A 76 23.72 -5.46 4.79
C GLU A 76 23.84 -4.04 4.20
N GLU A 77 24.34 -3.93 2.97
CA GLU A 77 24.39 -2.67 2.23
C GLU A 77 23.01 -2.20 1.77
N VAL A 78 22.15 -3.12 1.32
CA VAL A 78 20.74 -2.84 1.01
C VAL A 78 20.00 -2.33 2.25
N ASN A 79 20.24 -2.88 3.44
CA ASN A 79 19.64 -2.38 4.67
C ASN A 79 19.97 -0.89 4.89
N LYS A 80 21.24 -0.51 4.71
CA LYS A 80 21.67 0.90 4.81
C LYS A 80 21.06 1.75 3.71
N LEU A 81 21.00 1.26 2.48
CA LEU A 81 20.32 1.95 1.38
C LEU A 81 18.84 2.23 1.71
N ILE A 82 18.12 1.24 2.24
CA ILE A 82 16.72 1.40 2.64
C ILE A 82 16.60 2.43 3.76
N LYS A 83 17.38 2.26 4.84
CA LYS A 83 17.30 3.05 6.06
C LYS A 83 17.76 4.50 5.89
N ASP A 84 18.83 4.71 5.15
CA ASP A 84 19.52 6.00 5.09
C ASP A 84 19.16 6.81 3.82
N GLU A 85 18.52 6.19 2.83
CA GLU A 85 18.18 6.87 1.56
C GLU A 85 16.74 6.62 1.10
N LEU A 86 16.31 5.36 0.91
CA LEU A 86 15.02 5.09 0.28
C LEU A 86 13.84 5.53 1.15
N LEU A 87 13.74 5.06 2.39
CA LEU A 87 12.61 5.42 3.27
C LEU A 87 12.61 6.91 3.65
N PRO A 88 13.75 7.55 3.99
CA PRO A 88 13.78 8.99 4.20
C PRO A 88 13.38 9.80 2.96
N GLY A 89 13.77 9.32 1.76
CA GLY A 89 13.37 9.92 0.49
C GLY A 89 11.87 9.85 0.25
N LEU A 90 11.27 8.67 0.45
CA LEU A 90 9.82 8.46 0.37
C LEU A 90 9.09 9.38 1.38
N SER A 91 9.51 9.37 2.65
CA SER A 91 8.91 10.23 3.68
C SER A 91 9.00 11.72 3.35
N SER A 92 10.09 12.18 2.73
CA SER A 92 10.26 13.59 2.35
C SER A 92 9.37 14.00 1.18
N ASN A 93 8.95 13.03 0.36
CA ASN A 93 8.02 13.24 -0.74
C ASN A 93 6.55 13.15 -0.30
N GLY A 94 6.28 12.89 0.99
CA GLY A 94 4.93 12.76 1.53
C GLY A 94 4.38 11.33 1.53
N GLU A 95 5.16 10.34 1.06
CA GLU A 95 4.75 8.95 1.06
C GLU A 95 4.68 8.41 2.49
N LEU A 96 3.51 7.88 2.87
CA LEU A 96 3.28 7.40 4.23
C LEU A 96 3.97 6.06 4.48
N ASP A 97 3.88 5.14 3.53
CA ASP A 97 4.28 3.75 3.70
C ASP A 97 5.17 3.21 2.58
N TYR A 98 5.63 1.98 2.78
CA TYR A 98 6.36 1.19 1.81
C TYR A 98 5.88 -0.25 1.87
N VAL A 99 6.00 -0.95 0.75
CA VAL A 99 5.80 -2.40 0.64
C VAL A 99 7.05 -3.01 0.04
N LEU A 100 7.53 -4.09 0.66
CA LEU A 100 8.67 -4.89 0.21
C LEU A 100 8.16 -6.26 -0.26
N TYR A 101 8.42 -6.55 -1.54
CA TYR A 101 8.12 -7.79 -2.24
C TYR A 101 9.37 -8.65 -2.35
N TYR A 102 9.22 -9.95 -2.11
CA TYR A 102 10.31 -10.92 -2.13
C TYR A 102 9.77 -12.30 -2.56
N PRO A 103 10.59 -13.16 -3.18
CA PRO A 103 10.20 -14.54 -3.47
C PRO A 103 9.87 -15.31 -2.18
N THR A 104 8.86 -16.19 -2.23
CA THR A 104 8.23 -16.75 -1.03
C THR A 104 8.91 -18.01 -0.46
N ASP A 105 10.09 -18.39 -0.97
CA ASP A 105 10.79 -19.55 -0.46
C ASP A 105 11.53 -19.25 0.86
N LYS A 106 11.84 -20.32 1.60
CA LYS A 106 12.37 -20.22 2.96
C LYS A 106 13.70 -19.46 3.04
N LYS A 107 14.53 -19.48 1.99
CA LYS A 107 15.82 -18.78 2.01
C LYS A 107 15.62 -17.27 2.07
N TRP A 108 14.59 -16.75 1.41
CA TRP A 108 14.26 -15.33 1.49
C TRP A 108 13.76 -14.95 2.87
N GLU A 109 12.90 -15.76 3.50
CA GLU A 109 12.48 -15.53 4.89
C GLU A 109 13.67 -15.42 5.85
N ASP A 110 14.74 -16.19 5.61
CA ASP A 110 15.95 -16.15 6.44
C ASP A 110 16.81 -14.89 6.22
N ILE A 111 16.72 -14.24 5.06
CA ILE A 111 17.48 -13.02 4.77
C ILE A 111 16.77 -11.74 5.21
N LEU A 112 15.43 -11.74 5.29
CA LEU A 112 14.65 -10.55 5.67
C LEU A 112 15.09 -9.87 6.98
N PRO A 113 15.46 -10.60 8.06
CA PRO A 113 15.98 -9.98 9.28
C PRO A 113 17.26 -9.18 9.09
N ILE A 114 18.07 -9.51 8.09
CA ILE A 114 19.28 -8.75 7.73
C ILE A 114 18.89 -7.52 6.92
N VAL A 115 18.05 -7.70 5.89
CA VAL A 115 17.60 -6.63 4.99
C VAL A 115 16.83 -5.54 5.74
N MET A 116 15.97 -5.94 6.68
CA MET A 116 15.04 -5.05 7.38
C MET A 116 15.44 -4.77 8.83
N LYS A 117 16.70 -5.03 9.17
CA LYS A 117 17.25 -4.76 10.50
C LYS A 117 16.97 -3.31 10.92
N ASP A 118 16.47 -3.15 12.15
CA ASP A 118 16.13 -1.87 12.79
C ASP A 118 15.07 -1.01 12.07
N ILE A 119 14.40 -1.54 11.04
CA ILE A 119 13.33 -0.83 10.30
C ILE A 119 11.95 -1.13 10.89
N LEU A 120 11.80 -2.24 11.63
CA LEU A 120 10.54 -2.71 12.22
C LEU A 120 9.42 -2.93 11.19
N PRO A 121 9.64 -3.73 10.13
CA PRO A 121 8.57 -4.08 9.21
C PRO A 121 7.50 -4.94 9.89
N MET A 122 6.30 -4.86 9.35
CA MET A 122 5.18 -5.74 9.64
C MET A 122 4.98 -6.71 8.47
N ARG A 123 4.32 -7.84 8.74
CA ARG A 123 4.04 -8.86 7.72
C ARG A 123 2.55 -8.90 7.45
N SER A 124 2.17 -8.86 6.18
CA SER A 124 0.79 -9.08 5.74
C SER A 124 0.84 -9.70 4.35
N GLY A 125 -0.25 -9.59 3.57
CA GLY A 125 -0.26 -10.11 2.22
C GLY A 125 -0.94 -9.23 1.19
N ARG A 126 -0.53 -9.48 -0.04
CA ARG A 126 -1.04 -8.84 -1.24
C ARG A 126 -1.60 -9.94 -2.15
N MET A 127 -2.59 -9.55 -2.94
CA MET A 127 -3.22 -10.43 -3.92
C MET A 127 -3.18 -9.75 -5.28
N THR A 128 -2.77 -10.52 -6.27
CA THR A 128 -2.79 -10.13 -7.68
C THR A 128 -3.89 -10.89 -8.38
N PHE A 129 -4.69 -10.18 -9.16
CA PHE A 129 -5.67 -10.75 -10.06
C PHE A 129 -5.32 -10.41 -11.51
N SER A 130 -5.80 -11.20 -12.45
CA SER A 130 -5.60 -10.95 -13.86
C SER A 130 -6.86 -11.22 -14.70
N HIS A 131 -7.01 -10.42 -15.76
CA HIS A 131 -8.07 -10.50 -16.75
C HIS A 131 -7.47 -10.56 -18.17
N ASN A 132 -7.92 -11.50 -19.00
CA ASN A 132 -7.40 -11.73 -20.37
C ASN A 132 -8.27 -11.15 -21.50
N LEU A 133 -9.29 -10.37 -21.13
CA LEU A 133 -10.18 -9.61 -22.02
C LEU A 133 -11.01 -10.44 -23.03
N SER A 134 -10.97 -11.78 -22.94
CA SER A 134 -11.66 -12.68 -23.88
C SER A 134 -13.19 -12.61 -23.84
N ARG A 135 -13.78 -12.10 -22.75
CA ARG A 135 -15.24 -12.04 -22.52
C ARG A 135 -15.71 -10.66 -22.07
N ILE A 136 -15.11 -9.60 -22.61
CA ILE A 136 -15.56 -8.24 -22.36
C ILE A 136 -16.43 -7.78 -23.53
N ASP A 137 -17.69 -7.46 -23.20
CA ASP A 137 -18.61 -6.77 -24.08
C ASP A 137 -18.33 -5.26 -24.07
N ASP A 138 -18.67 -4.57 -25.14
CA ASP A 138 -18.59 -3.11 -25.16
C ASP A 138 -19.57 -2.54 -24.13
N LEU A 139 -19.07 -1.76 -23.17
CA LEU A 139 -19.92 -1.12 -22.17
C LEU A 139 -20.55 0.14 -22.76
N ASN A 140 -21.86 0.08 -23.01
CA ASN A 140 -22.68 1.24 -23.40
C ASN A 140 -23.52 1.73 -22.22
N ASP A 141 -22.87 2.24 -21.16
CA ASP A 141 -23.55 2.91 -20.05
C ASP A 141 -23.28 4.43 -20.13
N PRO A 142 -24.31 5.27 -20.35
CA PRO A 142 -24.12 6.72 -20.51
C PRO A 142 -23.65 7.43 -19.25
N SER A 143 -23.75 6.78 -18.07
CA SER A 143 -23.21 7.31 -16.81
C SER A 143 -21.69 7.13 -16.68
N ILE A 144 -21.07 6.37 -17.58
CA ILE A 144 -19.65 6.07 -17.58
C ILE A 144 -18.98 6.80 -18.74
N VAL A 145 -18.02 7.66 -18.44
CA VAL A 145 -17.30 8.48 -19.42
C VAL A 145 -15.83 8.15 -19.45
N ALA A 146 -15.19 8.23 -20.62
CA ALA A 146 -13.76 8.05 -20.75
C ALA A 146 -12.98 9.26 -20.21
N ILE A 147 -11.94 9.00 -19.43
CA ILE A 147 -10.99 10.00 -18.91
C ILE A 147 -9.94 10.27 -19.99
N ASN A 148 -10.30 11.12 -20.96
CA ASN A 148 -9.40 11.56 -22.04
C ASN A 148 -8.96 13.03 -21.86
N GLY A 149 -8.13 13.55 -22.75
CA GLY A 149 -7.63 14.92 -22.62
C GLY A 149 -8.70 16.02 -22.67
N ASN A 150 -9.86 15.79 -23.30
CA ASN A 150 -10.98 16.73 -23.23
C ASN A 150 -11.63 16.69 -21.84
N PHE A 151 -11.80 15.50 -21.27
CA PHE A 151 -12.30 15.32 -19.91
C PHE A 151 -11.38 16.00 -18.88
N LEU A 152 -10.07 15.82 -18.99
CA LEU A 152 -9.08 16.43 -18.08
C LEU A 152 -9.01 17.97 -18.16
N LYS A 153 -9.54 18.57 -19.23
CA LYS A 153 -9.62 20.03 -19.43
C LYS A 153 -10.93 20.66 -18.94
N ARG A 154 -11.90 19.86 -18.50
CA ARG A 154 -13.16 20.38 -17.94
C ARG A 154 -12.90 21.21 -16.69
N GLN A 155 -13.77 22.19 -16.47
CA GLN A 155 -13.77 23.06 -15.28
C GLN A 155 -15.09 22.98 -14.50
N ASP A 156 -16.08 22.28 -15.06
CA ASP A 156 -17.45 22.16 -14.57
C ASP A 156 -17.70 20.85 -13.80
N VAL A 157 -16.65 20.06 -13.54
CA VAL A 157 -16.76 18.75 -12.87
C VAL A 157 -16.08 18.77 -11.52
N ILE A 158 -16.85 18.46 -10.48
CA ILE A 158 -16.37 18.31 -9.11
C ILE A 158 -15.62 16.98 -8.97
N GLY A 159 -14.49 16.99 -8.24
CA GLY A 159 -13.61 15.82 -8.05
C GLY A 159 -12.56 15.61 -9.14
N LEU A 160 -12.50 16.48 -10.17
CA LEU A 160 -11.54 16.30 -11.27
C LEU A 160 -10.08 16.49 -10.84
N ASN A 161 -9.82 17.33 -9.83
CA ASN A 161 -8.48 17.52 -9.31
C ASN A 161 -7.95 16.27 -8.63
N ASP A 162 -8.80 15.49 -7.96
CA ASP A 162 -8.40 14.26 -7.29
C ASP A 162 -7.99 13.19 -8.32
N ILE A 163 -8.74 13.06 -9.43
CA ILE A 163 -8.32 12.23 -10.57
C ILE A 163 -6.97 12.69 -11.13
N LYS A 164 -6.73 14.00 -11.24
CA LYS A 164 -5.43 14.51 -11.75
C LYS A 164 -4.30 14.17 -10.79
N SER A 165 -4.52 14.29 -9.49
CA SER A 165 -3.55 13.89 -8.47
C SER A 165 -3.23 12.40 -8.56
N GLU A 166 -4.25 11.54 -8.60
CA GLU A 166 -4.10 10.08 -8.76
C GLU A 166 -3.30 9.71 -10.02
N ILE A 167 -3.58 10.37 -11.15
CA ILE A 167 -2.80 10.16 -12.38
C ILE A 167 -1.34 10.54 -12.14
N LEU A 168 -1.07 11.68 -11.50
CA LEU A 168 0.29 12.18 -11.28
C LEU A 168 1.08 11.40 -10.22
N GLU A 169 0.42 10.61 -9.38
CA GLU A 169 1.09 9.66 -8.47
C GLU A 169 1.72 8.48 -9.24
N ASN A 170 1.10 8.07 -10.35
CA ASN A 170 1.52 6.88 -11.10
C ASN A 170 2.18 7.21 -12.45
N TRP A 171 1.89 8.39 -13.02
CA TRP A 171 2.37 8.84 -14.33
C TRP A 171 3.26 10.07 -14.21
N PRO A 172 4.30 10.20 -15.07
CA PRO A 172 5.22 11.34 -15.00
C PRO A 172 4.57 12.67 -15.40
N SER A 173 3.46 12.63 -16.15
CA SER A 173 2.65 13.81 -16.48
C SER A 173 1.26 13.41 -16.97
N LEU A 174 0.33 14.37 -17.02
CA LEU A 174 -0.99 14.16 -17.61
C LEU A 174 -0.89 13.85 -19.12
N GLU A 175 0.07 14.43 -19.83
CA GLU A 175 0.31 14.16 -21.25
C GLU A 175 0.78 12.71 -21.47
N ALA A 176 1.62 12.17 -20.58
CA ALA A 176 2.04 10.77 -20.65
C ALA A 176 0.86 9.81 -20.42
N TYR A 177 -0.04 10.16 -19.50
CA TYR A 177 -1.30 9.44 -19.32
C TYR A 177 -2.21 9.57 -20.55
N GLU A 178 -2.36 10.76 -21.13
CA GLU A 178 -3.18 10.92 -22.34
C GLU A 178 -2.66 10.12 -23.54
N ASP A 179 -1.33 9.96 -23.67
CA ASP A 179 -0.68 9.18 -24.72
C ASP A 179 -0.94 7.67 -24.59
N LYS A 180 -0.77 7.10 -23.39
CA LYS A 180 -0.81 5.64 -23.18
C LYS A 180 -1.88 5.17 -22.20
N GLY A 181 -2.08 5.92 -21.13
CA GLY A 181 -3.05 5.63 -20.09
C GLY A 181 -4.49 5.79 -20.56
N PHE A 182 -5.40 5.20 -19.80
CA PHE A 182 -6.84 5.29 -20.04
C PHE A 182 -7.62 4.91 -18.80
N GLY A 183 -8.88 5.30 -18.77
CA GLY A 183 -9.77 5.01 -17.67
C GLY A 183 -11.17 5.53 -17.93
N CYS A 184 -12.05 5.20 -17.00
CA CYS A 184 -13.44 5.62 -16.99
C CYS A 184 -13.80 6.25 -15.66
N ALA A 185 -14.63 7.28 -15.68
CA ALA A 185 -15.25 7.90 -14.52
C ALA A 185 -16.77 7.76 -14.59
N ALA A 186 -17.42 7.63 -13.43
CA ALA A 186 -18.85 7.76 -13.28
C ALA A 186 -19.18 9.18 -12.81
N ILE A 187 -20.12 9.85 -13.49
CA ILE A 187 -20.55 11.21 -13.16
C ILE A 187 -22.04 11.21 -12.86
N LEU A 188 -22.43 11.87 -11.78
CA LEU A 188 -23.82 12.19 -11.45
C LEU A 188 -24.00 13.69 -11.27
N ASP A 189 -25.18 14.19 -11.61
CA ASP A 189 -25.60 15.54 -11.24
C ASP A 189 -25.99 15.55 -9.76
N THR A 190 -25.24 16.30 -8.96
CA THR A 190 -25.52 16.54 -7.54
C THR A 190 -26.10 17.94 -7.36
N ASN A 191 -26.45 18.30 -6.13
CA ASN A 191 -26.88 19.66 -5.79
C ASN A 191 -25.78 20.71 -6.04
N GLU A 192 -24.52 20.29 -6.13
CA GLU A 192 -23.36 21.17 -6.36
C GLU A 192 -22.97 21.21 -7.85
N GLY A 193 -23.44 20.26 -8.65
CA GLY A 193 -23.18 20.16 -10.09
C GLY A 193 -22.72 18.75 -10.51
N PRO A 194 -22.23 18.60 -11.75
CA PRO A 194 -21.68 17.34 -12.24
C PRO A 194 -20.49 16.89 -11.37
N THR A 195 -20.61 15.73 -10.73
CA THR A 195 -19.65 15.25 -9.74
C THR A 195 -19.15 13.87 -10.11
N ILE A 196 -17.83 13.67 -10.07
CA ILE A 196 -17.22 12.35 -10.17
C ILE A 196 -17.50 11.60 -8.87
N ILE A 197 -18.12 10.43 -8.97
CA ILE A 197 -18.46 9.60 -7.81
C ILE A 197 -17.68 8.28 -7.76
N SER A 198 -17.05 7.90 -8.89
CA SER A 198 -16.16 6.75 -8.99
C SER A 198 -15.30 6.90 -10.23
N TRP A 199 -14.11 6.33 -10.20
CA TRP A 199 -13.23 6.21 -11.35
C TRP A 199 -12.48 4.90 -11.32
N CYS A 200 -12.08 4.41 -12.49
CA CYS A 200 -11.14 3.31 -12.66
C CYS A 200 -10.20 3.68 -13.79
N LEU A 201 -8.90 3.74 -13.55
CA LEU A 201 -7.90 4.16 -14.54
C LEU A 201 -6.66 3.29 -14.46
N THR A 202 -5.85 3.33 -15.51
CA THR A 202 -4.59 2.59 -15.55
C THR A 202 -3.55 3.22 -14.65
N ASP A 203 -3.00 2.43 -13.73
CA ASP A 203 -1.83 2.83 -12.93
C ASP A 203 -0.60 2.84 -13.83
N TRP A 204 -0.47 1.85 -14.71
CA TRP A 204 0.57 1.83 -15.75
C TRP A 204 0.18 0.95 -16.94
N VAL A 205 0.78 1.26 -18.10
CA VAL A 205 0.66 0.49 -19.34
C VAL A 205 2.07 0.12 -19.82
N VAL A 206 2.32 -1.17 -19.98
CA VAL A 206 3.60 -1.72 -20.43
C VAL A 206 3.33 -2.64 -21.61
N GLU A 207 3.62 -2.15 -22.81
CA GLU A 207 3.34 -2.84 -24.08
C GLU A 207 1.85 -3.19 -24.23
N ASP A 208 1.50 -4.47 -24.27
CA ASP A 208 0.13 -4.97 -24.41
C ASP A 208 -0.47 -5.42 -23.07
N GLU A 209 0.07 -4.93 -21.94
CA GLU A 209 -0.44 -5.19 -20.61
C GLU A 209 -0.63 -3.89 -19.81
N CYS A 210 -1.57 -3.89 -18.86
CA CYS A 210 -1.75 -2.79 -17.92
C CYS A 210 -2.15 -3.29 -16.51
N GLU A 211 -2.00 -2.43 -15.51
CA GLU A 211 -2.63 -2.57 -14.19
C GLU A 211 -3.61 -1.42 -14.00
N ILE A 212 -4.67 -1.64 -13.22
CA ILE A 212 -5.73 -0.65 -12.99
C ILE A 212 -5.97 -0.40 -11.50
N GLY A 213 -6.13 0.87 -11.17
CA GLY A 213 -6.59 1.39 -9.88
C GLY A 213 -8.07 1.75 -9.95
N ILE A 214 -8.71 1.83 -8.78
CA ILE A 214 -10.13 2.15 -8.69
C ILE A 214 -10.46 2.84 -7.37
N GLU A 215 -11.36 3.81 -7.45
CA GLU A 215 -11.96 4.43 -6.28
C GLU A 215 -13.45 4.70 -6.47
N THR A 216 -14.16 4.75 -5.34
CA THR A 216 -15.54 5.21 -5.26
C THR A 216 -15.66 6.05 -4.01
N ASP A 217 -16.20 7.25 -4.18
CA ASP A 217 -16.50 8.17 -3.10
C ASP A 217 -17.35 7.47 -2.02
N GLU A 218 -17.06 7.76 -0.76
CA GLU A 218 -17.59 7.01 0.38
C GLU A 218 -19.11 6.97 0.41
N ASP A 219 -19.76 8.09 0.06
CA ASP A 219 -21.22 8.24 0.07
C ASP A 219 -21.90 7.44 -1.05
N TYR A 220 -21.14 7.01 -2.06
CA TYR A 220 -21.63 6.28 -3.22
C TYR A 220 -21.19 4.80 -3.24
N ARG A 221 -20.41 4.34 -2.26
CA ARG A 221 -19.99 2.93 -2.13
C ARG A 221 -21.19 1.99 -1.97
N GLY A 222 -21.01 0.72 -2.36
CA GLY A 222 -22.07 -0.30 -2.27
C GLY A 222 -23.15 -0.25 -3.37
N ASN A 223 -23.13 0.77 -4.25
CA ASN A 223 -24.12 0.93 -5.32
C ASN A 223 -23.67 0.39 -6.70
N GLY A 224 -22.54 -0.31 -6.75
CA GLY A 224 -22.03 -0.94 -7.98
C GLY A 224 -21.24 -0.04 -8.93
N TRP A 225 -20.94 1.21 -8.55
CA TRP A 225 -20.19 2.17 -9.38
C TRP A 225 -18.79 1.70 -9.75
N ALA A 226 -18.03 1.21 -8.76
CA ALA A 226 -16.73 0.56 -8.99
C ALA A 226 -16.80 -0.55 -10.06
N ARG A 227 -17.85 -1.38 -10.02
CA ARG A 227 -18.02 -2.45 -11.02
C ARG A 227 -18.22 -1.87 -12.42
N LYS A 228 -19.02 -0.81 -12.55
CA LYS A 228 -19.32 -0.17 -13.83
C LYS A 228 -18.10 0.53 -14.43
N THR A 229 -17.38 1.32 -13.64
CA THR A 229 -16.16 2.01 -14.09
C THR A 229 -15.09 1.00 -14.49
N ALA A 230 -14.89 -0.07 -13.71
CA ALA A 230 -13.99 -1.16 -14.07
C ALA A 230 -14.36 -1.83 -15.41
N LEU A 231 -15.64 -2.15 -15.65
CA LEU A 231 -16.08 -2.73 -16.93
C LEU A 231 -15.84 -1.77 -18.10
N GLY A 232 -16.06 -0.46 -17.90
CA GLY A 232 -15.76 0.55 -18.90
C GLY A 232 -14.27 0.58 -19.25
N THR A 233 -13.41 0.58 -18.23
CA THR A 233 -11.96 0.54 -18.40
C THR A 233 -11.48 -0.74 -19.07
N LEU A 234 -12.06 -1.90 -18.74
CA LEU A 234 -11.77 -3.17 -19.44
C LEU A 234 -12.20 -3.14 -20.91
N SER A 235 -13.34 -2.51 -21.22
CA SER A 235 -13.81 -2.30 -22.59
C SER A 235 -12.81 -1.46 -23.38
N LEU A 236 -12.34 -0.34 -22.80
CA LEU A 236 -11.30 0.50 -23.40
C LEU A 236 -9.98 -0.24 -23.57
N ALA A 237 -9.57 -1.06 -22.59
CA ALA A 237 -8.36 -1.87 -22.67
C ALA A 237 -8.40 -2.80 -23.90
N LYS A 238 -9.53 -3.50 -24.10
CA LYS A 238 -9.74 -4.39 -25.25
C LYS A 238 -9.67 -3.62 -26.58
N GLN A 239 -10.32 -2.45 -26.66
CA GLN A 239 -10.29 -1.60 -27.85
C GLN A 239 -8.88 -1.08 -28.17
N ARG A 240 -8.05 -0.86 -27.15
CA ARG A 240 -6.64 -0.47 -27.29
C ARG A 240 -5.68 -1.63 -27.56
N GLY A 241 -6.18 -2.85 -27.68
CA GLY A 241 -5.36 -4.03 -27.99
C GLY A 241 -4.57 -4.57 -26.81
N ILE A 242 -4.90 -4.17 -25.58
CA ILE A 242 -4.36 -4.80 -24.37
C ILE A 242 -4.78 -6.28 -24.35
N LYS A 243 -3.86 -7.14 -23.93
CA LYS A 243 -4.05 -8.59 -23.80
C LYS A 243 -4.23 -9.04 -22.36
N ARG A 244 -3.61 -8.34 -21.41
CA ARG A 244 -3.68 -8.67 -19.98
C ARG A 244 -3.87 -7.41 -19.15
N VAL A 245 -4.88 -7.45 -18.28
CA VAL A 245 -5.08 -6.43 -17.24
C VAL A 245 -4.80 -7.07 -15.89
N GLY A 246 -4.00 -6.41 -15.07
CA GLY A 246 -3.75 -6.76 -13.69
C GLY A 246 -4.58 -5.91 -12.73
N TRP A 247 -4.79 -6.45 -11.54
CA TRP A 247 -5.41 -5.75 -10.41
C TRP A 247 -4.73 -6.20 -9.12
N GLN A 248 -4.31 -5.25 -8.29
CA GLN A 248 -3.61 -5.54 -7.04
C GLN A 248 -4.40 -5.03 -5.85
N CYS A 249 -4.45 -5.81 -4.77
CA CYS A 249 -5.02 -5.32 -3.52
C CYS A 249 -4.38 -5.96 -2.29
N TRP A 250 -4.58 -5.32 -1.14
CA TRP A 250 -4.30 -5.95 0.14
C TRP A 250 -5.23 -7.15 0.36
N SER A 251 -4.70 -8.20 0.97
CA SER A 251 -5.43 -9.45 1.24
C SER A 251 -6.61 -9.30 2.20
N ASN A 252 -6.61 -8.25 3.02
CA ASN A 252 -7.71 -7.89 3.92
C ASN A 252 -8.76 -7.00 3.23
N ASN A 253 -8.49 -6.47 2.03
CA ASN A 253 -9.43 -5.65 1.27
C ASN A 253 -10.45 -6.53 0.52
N ILE A 254 -11.40 -7.11 1.26
CA ILE A 254 -12.43 -8.00 0.74
C ILE A 254 -13.32 -7.31 -0.30
N ALA A 255 -13.55 -5.99 -0.16
CA ALA A 255 -14.33 -5.22 -1.12
C ALA A 255 -13.65 -5.17 -2.50
N SER A 256 -12.36 -4.84 -2.54
CA SER A 256 -11.57 -4.80 -3.78
C SER A 256 -11.51 -6.19 -4.45
N GLN A 257 -11.28 -7.25 -3.67
CA GLN A 257 -11.29 -8.63 -4.19
C GLN A 257 -12.63 -9.00 -4.84
N ARG A 258 -13.75 -8.70 -4.17
CA ARG A 258 -15.09 -8.97 -4.71
C ARG A 258 -15.37 -8.18 -5.96
N THR A 259 -14.95 -6.91 -6.02
CA THR A 259 -15.09 -6.06 -7.22
C THR A 259 -14.33 -6.66 -8.39
N ALA A 260 -13.05 -7.02 -8.23
CA ALA A 260 -12.24 -7.63 -9.28
C ALA A 260 -12.89 -8.93 -9.82
N LEU A 261 -13.29 -9.84 -8.92
CA LEU A 261 -13.96 -11.09 -9.31
C LEU A 261 -15.29 -10.85 -10.05
N SER A 262 -16.06 -9.83 -9.65
CA SER A 262 -17.37 -9.51 -10.25
C SER A 262 -17.30 -9.00 -11.70
N VAL A 263 -16.12 -8.55 -12.13
CA VAL A 263 -15.83 -8.11 -13.50
C VAL A 263 -14.94 -9.09 -14.26
N GLY A 264 -14.84 -10.33 -13.76
CA GLY A 264 -14.26 -11.46 -14.46
C GLY A 264 -12.76 -11.68 -14.23
N PHE A 265 -12.11 -10.90 -13.36
CA PHE A 265 -10.73 -11.18 -12.99
C PHE A 265 -10.62 -12.53 -12.27
N LYS A 266 -9.45 -13.15 -12.36
CA LYS A 266 -9.12 -14.39 -11.64
C LYS A 266 -7.93 -14.14 -10.75
N LEU A 267 -7.91 -14.77 -9.58
CA LEU A 267 -6.74 -14.75 -8.70
C LEU A 267 -5.54 -15.33 -9.46
N LEU A 268 -4.48 -14.54 -9.56
CA LEU A 268 -3.20 -14.94 -10.16
C LEU A 268 -2.21 -15.35 -9.06
N ALA A 269 -2.13 -14.56 -7.98
CA ALA A 269 -1.21 -14.81 -6.88
C ALA A 269 -1.75 -14.28 -5.55
N ASP A 270 -1.41 -14.99 -4.47
CA ASP A 270 -1.67 -14.63 -3.07
C ASP A 270 -0.39 -14.90 -2.29
N PHE A 271 0.25 -13.85 -1.76
CA PHE A 271 1.62 -13.94 -1.25
C PHE A 271 1.87 -12.98 -0.08
N PRO A 272 2.79 -13.33 0.83
CA PRO A 272 3.20 -12.45 1.90
C PRO A 272 4.06 -11.29 1.37
N VAL A 273 3.99 -10.17 2.06
CA VAL A 273 4.87 -9.01 1.88
C VAL A 273 5.34 -8.52 3.25
N LEU A 274 6.39 -7.70 3.25
CA LEU A 274 6.69 -6.84 4.38
C LEU A 274 6.21 -5.42 4.08
N PHE A 275 5.77 -4.69 5.08
CA PHE A 275 5.34 -3.30 4.93
C PHE A 275 5.66 -2.49 6.19
N GLY A 276 5.63 -1.17 6.08
CA GLY A 276 5.79 -0.28 7.22
C GLY A 276 5.62 1.17 6.80
N TRP A 277 5.56 2.08 7.77
CA TRP A 277 5.52 3.51 7.49
C TRP A 277 6.93 4.09 7.39
N ASN A 278 7.12 5.07 6.51
CA ASN A 278 8.43 5.64 6.21
C ASN A 278 8.98 6.45 7.40
N HIS A 279 8.11 7.13 8.16
CA HIS A 279 8.49 7.84 9.37
C HIS A 279 8.57 6.89 10.59
N PRO A 280 9.72 6.76 11.27
CA PRO A 280 9.92 5.74 12.31
C PRO A 280 8.91 5.77 13.47
N LEU A 281 8.53 6.97 13.95
CA LEU A 281 7.56 7.09 15.04
C LEU A 281 6.14 6.75 14.58
N ASN A 282 5.81 7.02 13.32
CA ASN A 282 4.53 6.54 12.77
C ASN A 282 4.55 5.02 12.63
N ASN A 283 5.66 4.46 12.15
CA ASN A 283 5.81 3.02 12.00
C ASN A 283 5.63 2.26 13.33
N LEU A 284 6.08 2.85 14.45
CA LEU A 284 5.83 2.33 15.79
C LEU A 284 4.33 2.30 16.15
N LEU A 285 3.58 3.38 15.89
CA LEU A 285 2.13 3.41 16.14
C LEU A 285 1.38 2.37 15.31
N VAL A 286 1.76 2.21 14.03
CA VAL A 286 1.16 1.20 13.15
C VAL A 286 1.57 -0.23 13.57
N ASN A 287 2.81 -0.44 14.03
CA ASN A 287 3.20 -1.71 14.67
C ASN A 287 2.30 -2.01 15.88
N GLY A 288 1.99 -0.99 16.70
CA GLY A 288 1.01 -1.08 17.78
C GLY A 288 -0.33 -1.62 17.28
N ASN A 289 -0.92 -0.98 16.27
CA ASN A 289 -2.19 -1.41 15.66
C ASN A 289 -2.11 -2.83 15.08
N HIS A 290 -1.03 -3.14 14.36
CA HIS A 290 -0.89 -4.40 13.64
C HIS A 290 -0.74 -5.60 14.57
N TYR A 291 0.11 -5.53 15.60
CA TYR A 291 0.28 -6.64 16.55
C TYR A 291 -0.86 -6.75 17.57
N MET A 292 -1.64 -5.68 17.76
CA MET A 292 -2.89 -5.73 18.51
C MET A 292 -3.94 -6.62 17.80
N LEU A 293 -4.10 -6.46 16.49
CA LEU A 293 -5.08 -7.20 15.71
C LEU A 293 -4.58 -8.57 15.21
N GLY A 294 -3.28 -8.64 14.89
CA GLY A 294 -2.66 -9.77 14.21
C GLY A 294 -3.10 -9.91 12.75
N ASP A 295 -2.45 -10.83 12.03
CA ASP A 295 -2.79 -11.23 10.68
C ASP A 295 -2.51 -12.73 10.52
N ARG A 296 -3.47 -13.55 11.01
CA ARG A 296 -3.32 -15.01 11.06
C ARG A 296 -3.14 -15.63 9.67
N LYS A 297 -3.67 -15.00 8.61
CA LYS A 297 -3.54 -15.51 7.23
C LYS A 297 -2.07 -15.55 6.81
N TYR A 298 -1.27 -14.59 7.26
CA TYR A 298 0.16 -14.51 6.96
C TYR A 298 1.05 -14.77 8.16
N GLY A 299 0.56 -15.57 9.12
CA GLY A 299 1.36 -16.09 10.22
C GLY A 299 1.67 -15.09 11.33
N VAL A 300 0.94 -13.98 11.41
CA VAL A 300 1.09 -12.99 12.48
C VAL A 300 0.03 -13.24 13.55
N ALA A 301 0.46 -13.73 14.71
CA ALA A 301 -0.40 -13.82 15.88
C ALA A 301 -0.58 -12.44 16.54
N LYS A 302 -1.67 -12.27 17.30
CA LYS A 302 -1.79 -11.14 18.23
C LYS A 302 -0.64 -11.21 19.24
N ASP A 303 0.06 -10.10 19.43
CA ASP A 303 1.15 -9.94 20.39
C ASP A 303 0.95 -8.62 21.13
N PHE A 304 0.17 -8.68 22.21
CA PHE A 304 -0.15 -7.50 23.03
C PHE A 304 1.08 -6.91 23.70
N ALA A 305 2.11 -7.71 24.00
CA ALA A 305 3.33 -7.22 24.62
C ALA A 305 4.15 -6.40 23.62
N ARG A 306 4.28 -6.89 22.37
CA ARG A 306 4.92 -6.12 21.29
C ARG A 306 4.11 -4.88 20.96
N SER A 307 2.79 -5.00 20.83
CA SER A 307 1.91 -3.87 20.57
C SER A 307 2.04 -2.77 21.64
N ALA A 308 1.97 -3.13 22.93
CA ALA A 308 2.14 -2.21 24.05
C ALA A 308 3.48 -1.46 24.00
N ARG A 309 4.59 -2.19 23.75
CA ARG A 309 5.93 -1.57 23.62
C ARG A 309 6.00 -0.62 22.43
N SER A 310 5.45 -0.99 21.28
CA SER A 310 5.47 -0.15 20.08
C SER A 310 4.68 1.15 20.28
N TYR A 311 3.49 1.11 20.89
CA TYR A 311 2.78 2.34 21.26
C TYR A 311 3.60 3.18 22.22
N ALA A 312 4.15 2.57 23.27
CA ALA A 312 4.92 3.27 24.28
C ALA A 312 6.11 4.04 23.73
N GLU A 313 6.90 3.43 22.85
CA GLU A 313 8.08 4.06 22.27
C GLU A 313 7.80 5.34 21.47
N ALA A 314 6.57 5.49 20.95
CA ALA A 314 6.09 6.69 20.26
C ALA A 314 5.34 7.64 21.20
N LEU A 315 4.33 7.15 21.93
CA LEU A 315 3.46 7.97 22.78
C LEU A 315 4.21 8.59 23.97
N ASP A 316 5.20 7.91 24.54
CA ASP A 316 6.01 8.48 25.64
C ASP A 316 6.88 9.65 25.18
N LYS A 317 7.09 9.80 23.86
CA LYS A 317 7.76 10.96 23.24
C LYS A 317 6.77 12.04 22.79
N GLY A 318 5.47 11.87 23.07
CA GLY A 318 4.42 12.76 22.62
C GLY A 318 4.10 12.66 21.13
N TRP A 319 4.40 11.52 20.49
CA TRP A 319 4.06 11.29 19.08
C TRP A 319 2.77 10.48 18.97
N ASP A 320 1.66 11.15 18.67
CA ASP A 320 0.30 10.62 18.82
C ASP A 320 -0.66 11.02 17.68
N TRP A 321 -0.15 11.19 16.46
CA TRP A 321 -0.96 11.55 15.28
C TRP A 321 -1.86 12.77 15.50
N ASN A 322 -1.30 13.85 16.04
CA ASN A 322 -2.01 15.09 16.34
C ASN A 322 -3.08 14.92 17.43
N GLY A 323 -2.77 14.15 18.48
CA GLY A 323 -3.64 14.00 19.66
C GLY A 323 -4.75 12.98 19.50
N ASP A 324 -4.55 11.91 18.71
CA ASP A 324 -5.54 10.85 18.57
C ASP A 324 -5.68 10.06 19.89
N ALA A 325 -6.79 10.30 20.57
CA ALA A 325 -7.13 9.65 21.83
C ALA A 325 -7.22 8.12 21.72
N ALA A 326 -7.53 7.58 20.54
CA ALA A 326 -7.66 6.15 20.32
C ALA A 326 -6.32 5.40 20.46
N LEU A 327 -5.19 6.05 20.12
CA LEU A 327 -3.87 5.47 20.32
C LEU A 327 -3.57 5.20 21.79
N TYR A 328 -3.92 6.16 22.64
CA TYR A 328 -3.77 6.05 24.10
C TYR A 328 -4.72 5.00 24.69
N TRP A 329 -5.96 4.91 24.17
CA TRP A 329 -6.88 3.83 24.55
C TRP A 329 -6.33 2.45 24.18
N ASN A 330 -5.84 2.29 22.96
CA ASN A 330 -5.24 1.03 22.51
C ASN A 330 -4.05 0.66 23.40
N ALA A 331 -3.13 1.59 23.64
CA ALA A 331 -1.99 1.38 24.53
C ALA A 331 -2.45 0.94 25.93
N ALA A 332 -3.46 1.61 26.50
CA ALA A 332 -4.01 1.26 27.80
C ALA A 332 -4.54 -0.18 27.84
N CYS A 333 -5.30 -0.59 26.82
CA CYS A 333 -5.79 -1.96 26.69
C CYS A 333 -4.64 -2.98 26.58
N MET A 334 -3.63 -2.68 25.75
CA MET A 334 -2.50 -3.59 25.56
C MET A 334 -1.70 -3.79 26.84
N PHE A 335 -1.42 -2.71 27.59
CA PHE A 335 -0.76 -2.82 28.90
C PHE A 335 -1.62 -3.54 29.93
N TYR A 336 -2.95 -3.36 29.90
CA TYR A 336 -3.86 -4.09 30.78
C TYR A 336 -3.80 -5.60 30.52
N LEU A 337 -3.88 -6.01 29.24
CA LEU A 337 -3.90 -7.42 28.83
C LEU A 337 -2.62 -8.18 29.15
N ILE A 338 -1.49 -7.48 29.24
CA ILE A 338 -0.21 -8.07 29.67
C ILE A 338 0.04 -7.97 31.18
N GLY A 339 -0.91 -7.41 31.95
CA GLY A 339 -0.86 -7.32 33.41
C GLY A 339 -0.13 -6.08 33.96
N GLU A 340 0.28 -5.12 33.13
CA GLU A 340 0.97 -3.90 33.54
C GLU A 340 -0.01 -2.78 33.92
N LYS A 341 -0.67 -2.95 35.07
CA LYS A 341 -1.78 -2.08 35.52
C LYS A 341 -1.44 -0.59 35.62
N GLU A 342 -0.25 -0.23 36.11
CA GLU A 342 0.13 1.19 36.26
C GLU A 342 0.32 1.88 34.90
N ARG A 343 0.90 1.17 33.92
CA ARG A 343 1.03 1.68 32.54
C ARG A 343 -0.33 1.78 31.87
N ALA A 344 -1.19 0.78 32.07
CA ALA A 344 -2.56 0.81 31.58
C ALA A 344 -3.34 2.02 32.12
N LYS A 345 -3.28 2.26 33.44
CA LYS A 345 -3.88 3.43 34.10
C LYS A 345 -3.32 4.75 33.56
N HIS A 346 -2.01 4.83 33.38
CA HIS A 346 -1.35 6.02 32.83
C HIS A 346 -1.90 6.39 31.45
N TYR A 347 -1.93 5.43 30.51
CA TYR A 347 -2.41 5.69 29.16
C TYR A 347 -3.92 5.92 29.10
N PHE A 348 -4.70 5.26 29.95
CA PHE A 348 -6.14 5.50 30.01
C PHE A 348 -6.45 6.92 30.49
N LYS A 349 -5.69 7.44 31.47
CA LYS A 349 -5.78 8.85 31.86
C LYS A 349 -5.48 9.78 30.69
N LYS A 350 -4.39 9.52 29.96
CA LYS A 350 -4.01 10.28 28.77
C LYS A 350 -5.07 10.25 27.68
N ALA A 351 -5.69 9.08 27.43
CA ALA A 351 -6.79 8.95 26.49
C ALA A 351 -7.94 9.90 26.87
N ARG A 352 -8.35 9.93 28.15
CA ARG A 352 -9.40 10.83 28.65
C ARG A 352 -9.02 12.30 28.51
N ASP A 353 -7.77 12.65 28.83
CA ASP A 353 -7.25 14.02 28.68
C ASP A 353 -7.30 14.47 27.19
N MET A 354 -7.13 13.54 26.26
CA MET A 354 -7.25 13.76 24.80
C MET A 354 -8.69 13.64 24.28
N GLY A 355 -9.69 13.50 25.16
CA GLY A 355 -11.11 13.48 24.76
C GLY A 355 -11.67 12.10 24.42
N TRP A 356 -10.99 11.01 24.80
CA TRP A 356 -11.56 9.66 24.72
C TRP A 356 -12.88 9.57 25.50
N LYS A 357 -13.93 9.07 24.85
CA LYS A 357 -15.26 8.86 25.45
C LYS A 357 -15.52 7.38 25.70
N ASP A 358 -15.71 6.64 24.62
CA ASP A 358 -16.00 5.22 24.63
C ASP A 358 -15.69 4.62 23.25
N ILE A 359 -15.73 3.30 23.17
CA ILE A 359 -15.49 2.53 21.95
C ILE A 359 -16.64 2.64 20.93
N HIS A 360 -17.83 3.08 21.29
CA HIS A 360 -19.02 3.06 20.41
C HIS A 360 -19.10 4.29 19.52
N GLN A 361 -18.41 5.37 19.89
CA GLN A 361 -18.31 6.56 19.04
C GLN A 361 -17.50 6.29 17.76
N PRO A 362 -17.77 7.07 16.70
CA PRO A 362 -16.86 7.16 15.57
C PRO A 362 -15.47 7.62 16.03
N HIS A 363 -14.43 7.02 15.47
CA HIS A 363 -13.04 7.43 15.70
C HIS A 363 -12.38 7.76 14.37
N TYR A 364 -11.27 8.49 14.44
CA TYR A 364 -10.51 8.92 13.27
C TYR A 364 -10.05 7.76 12.38
N HIS A 365 -9.78 6.59 12.98
CA HIS A 365 -9.39 5.38 12.26
C HIS A 365 -10.13 4.14 12.77
N GLU A 366 -10.18 3.08 11.94
CA GLU A 366 -10.82 1.81 12.29
C GLU A 366 -10.01 0.94 13.28
N TYR A 367 -8.71 1.22 13.45
CA TYR A 367 -7.78 0.45 14.28
C TYR A 367 -7.93 0.70 15.79
N VAL A 368 -9.13 0.50 16.33
CA VAL A 368 -9.43 0.69 17.76
C VAL A 368 -9.66 -0.65 18.44
N TYR A 369 -9.10 -0.86 19.63
CA TYR A 369 -9.36 -2.06 20.41
C TYR A 369 -10.83 -2.12 20.84
N ARG A 370 -11.56 -3.07 20.26
CA ARG A 370 -13.02 -3.27 20.42
C ARG A 370 -13.39 -4.74 20.64
N GLU A 371 -12.47 -5.52 21.21
CA GLU A 371 -12.71 -6.93 21.52
C GLU A 371 -13.73 -7.07 22.67
N SER A 372 -14.26 -8.28 22.89
CA SER A 372 -15.36 -8.51 23.84
C SER A 372 -15.08 -8.07 25.29
N ASP A 373 -13.82 -7.89 25.66
CA ASP A 373 -13.38 -7.45 26.99
C ASP A 373 -13.17 -5.93 27.10
N SER A 374 -13.30 -5.16 26.03
CA SER A 374 -12.98 -3.73 26.00
C SER A 374 -13.81 -2.90 27.00
N GLU A 375 -15.10 -3.19 27.15
CA GLU A 375 -15.96 -2.49 28.13
C GLU A 375 -15.58 -2.81 29.58
N GLN A 376 -15.24 -4.07 29.84
CA GLN A 376 -14.77 -4.49 31.17
C GLN A 376 -13.46 -3.79 31.52
N ILE A 377 -12.52 -3.71 30.56
CA ILE A 377 -11.26 -2.98 30.73
C ILE A 377 -11.54 -1.51 31.02
N ALA A 378 -12.43 -0.85 30.27
CA ALA A 378 -12.79 0.55 30.50
C ALA A 378 -13.36 0.78 31.91
N SER A 379 -14.25 -0.11 32.39
CA SER A 379 -14.82 -0.03 33.74
C SER A 379 -13.74 -0.14 34.81
N ILE A 380 -12.88 -1.16 34.70
CA ILE A 380 -11.81 -1.40 35.69
C ILE A 380 -10.81 -0.23 35.71
N LEU A 381 -10.39 0.26 34.55
CA LEU A 381 -9.46 1.39 34.49
C LEU A 381 -10.10 2.68 35.00
N SER A 382 -11.42 2.87 34.83
CA SER A 382 -12.14 4.02 35.38
C SER A 382 -12.22 4.01 36.90
N GLU A 383 -12.38 2.84 37.52
CA GLU A 383 -12.34 2.68 38.99
C GLU A 383 -10.93 2.92 39.57
N LEU A 384 -9.91 2.67 38.77
CA LEU A 384 -8.51 2.84 39.17
C LEU A 384 -8.02 4.29 39.04
N LEU A 385 -8.68 5.14 38.25
CA LEU A 385 -8.32 6.56 38.06
C LEU A 385 -8.69 7.40 39.28
#